data_AF-A0A0Q8DKL7-F1
#
_entry.id   AF-A0A0Q8DKL7-F1
#
_cell.length_a   1.000
_cell.length_b   1.000
_cell.length_c   1.000
_cell.angle_alpha   90.00
_cell.angle_beta   90.00
_cell.angle_gamma   90.00
#
_symmetry.space_group_name_H-M   'P 1'
#
loop_
_entity.id
_entity.type
_entity.pdbx_description
1 polymer ?
#
loop_
_entity_poly.entity_id
_entity_poly.type
_entity_poly.pdbx_seq_one_letter_code
_entity_poly.pdbx_strand_id
1 'polypeptide(L)'
;MFPHATGLFTKTGRAPDHDHTTPYGKHGPPGQTGDHNDTPLRRHHHRAKTHAGYTVHQLGPDRWIWRTPHGLHRLVTTSGTTSITRGEFHALRTLAVHLAGDYAAA
;
A
#
# COMPACT_ATOMS: atom_id res chain seq x y z
N MET A 1 1.68 -1.01 4.25
CA MET A 1 2.89 -1.60 4.89
C MET A 1 3.73 -2.37 3.85
N PHE A 2 5.05 -2.24 3.83
CA PHE A 2 5.95 -2.83 2.80
C PHE A 2 6.38 -4.27 3.14
N PRO A 3 6.53 -5.19 2.15
CA PRO A 3 6.90 -6.57 2.42
C PRO A 3 8.21 -6.66 3.23
N HIS A 4 8.20 -7.41 4.32
CA HIS A 4 9.35 -7.61 5.21
C HIS A 4 9.84 -6.34 5.96
N ALA A 5 9.02 -5.29 6.01
CA ALA A 5 9.29 -4.12 6.83
C ALA A 5 9.09 -4.41 8.33
N THR A 6 10.16 -4.68 9.07
CA THR A 6 10.08 -4.92 10.53
C THR A 6 10.24 -3.65 11.38
N GLY A 7 10.70 -2.56 10.76
CA GLY A 7 11.13 -1.37 11.49
C GLY A 7 10.06 -0.29 11.69
N LEU A 8 8.86 -0.36 11.13
CA LEU A 8 7.98 0.83 11.03
C LEU A 8 7.76 1.55 12.38
N PHE A 9 7.66 0.79 13.47
CA PHE A 9 7.45 1.30 14.83
C PHE A 9 8.73 1.36 15.69
N THR A 10 9.90 1.03 15.14
CA THR A 10 11.16 1.18 15.89
C THR A 10 11.57 2.65 15.94
N LYS A 11 11.77 3.19 17.15
CA LYS A 11 12.18 4.58 17.39
C LYS A 11 13.61 4.79 16.87
N THR A 12 13.72 5.21 15.61
CA THR A 12 15.00 5.53 14.95
C THR A 12 15.23 7.04 14.81
N GLY A 13 14.46 7.86 15.54
CA GLY A 13 14.58 9.32 15.57
C GLY A 13 13.97 10.04 14.36
N ARG A 14 13.47 9.33 13.35
CA ARG A 14 12.81 9.91 12.16
C ARG A 14 11.37 9.43 12.07
N ALA A 15 10.44 10.38 11.92
CA ALA A 15 9.03 10.06 11.70
C ALA A 15 8.86 9.29 10.37
N PRO A 16 7.89 8.36 10.29
CA PRO A 16 7.47 7.77 9.02
C PRO A 16 7.06 8.85 8.02
N ASP A 17 7.31 8.62 6.73
CA ASP A 17 6.76 9.42 5.65
C ASP A 17 5.28 9.00 5.42
N HIS A 18 4.45 9.94 4.94
CA HIS A 18 3.09 9.65 4.46
C HIS A 18 3.17 8.90 3.12
N ASP A 19 2.47 7.77 3.01
CA ASP A 19 2.44 6.95 1.80
C ASP A 19 1.02 6.88 1.25
N HIS A 20 0.74 7.77 0.30
CA HIS A 20 -0.50 7.72 -0.45
C HIS A 20 -0.54 6.51 -1.40
N THR A 21 -1.58 5.66 -1.32
CA THR A 21 -1.77 4.56 -2.27
C THR A 21 -2.12 5.11 -3.66
N THR A 22 -3.09 6.02 -3.71
CA THR A 22 -3.41 6.88 -4.84
C THR A 22 -2.74 8.23 -4.65
N PRO A 23 -1.85 8.68 -5.55
CA PRO A 23 -1.07 9.89 -5.34
C PRO A 23 -1.90 11.13 -5.02
N TYR A 24 -1.45 11.92 -4.05
CA TYR A 24 -2.04 13.21 -3.74
C TYR A 24 -1.91 14.19 -4.92
N GLY A 25 -3.03 14.81 -5.29
CA GLY A 25 -3.14 15.87 -6.27
C GLY A 25 -3.44 17.21 -5.60
N LYS A 26 -2.57 18.20 -5.82
CA LYS A 26 -2.75 19.58 -5.33
C LYS A 26 -4.09 20.22 -5.71
N HIS A 27 -4.63 19.81 -6.86
CA HIS A 27 -5.93 20.28 -7.39
C HIS A 27 -7.00 19.18 -7.38
N GLY A 28 -6.75 18.08 -6.67
CA GLY A 28 -7.71 16.99 -6.54
C GLY A 28 -8.85 17.32 -5.57
N PRO A 29 -9.85 16.43 -5.46
CA PRO A 29 -10.99 16.63 -4.56
C PRO A 29 -10.55 16.67 -3.08
N PRO A 30 -11.39 17.19 -2.16
CA PRO A 30 -11.18 17.00 -0.73
C PRO A 30 -11.21 15.50 -0.36
N GLY A 31 -10.62 15.14 0.79
CA GLY A 31 -10.61 13.75 1.27
C GLY A 31 -9.50 12.85 0.73
N GLN A 32 -8.55 13.38 -0.06
CA GLN A 32 -7.41 12.61 -0.59
C GLN A 32 -6.48 12.00 0.46
N THR A 33 -6.52 12.50 1.70
CA THR A 33 -5.73 12.00 2.83
C THR A 33 -6.68 11.46 3.90
N GLY A 34 -6.46 10.20 4.29
CA GLY A 34 -7.21 9.48 5.33
C GLY A 34 -6.86 8.00 5.30
N ASP A 35 -7.33 7.20 6.26
CA ASP A 35 -6.93 5.79 6.44
C ASP A 35 -7.14 4.89 5.21
N HIS A 36 -8.07 5.30 4.34
CA HIS A 36 -8.39 4.63 3.08
C HIS A 36 -7.32 4.85 1.99
N ASN A 37 -6.45 5.85 2.14
CA ASN A 37 -5.47 6.22 1.13
C ASN A 37 -4.09 6.61 1.68
N ASP A 38 -3.89 6.82 2.97
CA ASP A 38 -2.63 7.25 3.58
C ASP A 38 -2.19 6.26 4.67
N THR A 39 -0.94 5.81 4.59
CA THR A 39 -0.35 4.93 5.59
C THR A 39 1.07 5.35 5.94
N PRO A 40 1.51 5.21 7.20
CA PRO A 40 2.89 5.51 7.55
C PRO A 40 3.84 4.52 6.88
N LEU A 41 4.89 5.05 6.24
CA LEU A 41 5.91 4.25 5.58
C LEU A 41 7.31 4.81 5.81
N ARG A 42 8.30 3.93 6.02
CA ARG A 42 9.70 4.39 6.10
C ARG A 42 10.20 4.88 4.74
N ARG A 43 11.03 5.93 4.77
CA ARG A 43 11.61 6.59 3.59
C ARG A 43 12.22 5.65 2.56
N HIS A 44 12.95 4.62 3.00
CA HIS A 44 13.60 3.70 2.06
C HIS A 44 12.57 2.86 1.29
N HIS A 45 11.52 2.40 1.97
CA HIS A 45 10.40 1.69 1.33
C HIS A 45 9.59 2.62 0.44
N HIS A 46 9.35 3.86 0.88
CA HIS A 46 8.67 4.86 0.07
C HIS A 46 9.42 5.12 -1.24
N ARG A 47 10.75 5.32 -1.18
CA ARG A 47 11.60 5.45 -2.38
C ARG A 47 11.55 4.21 -3.28
N ALA A 48 11.51 3.01 -2.72
CA ALA A 48 11.39 1.78 -3.52
C ALA A 48 10.07 1.75 -4.31
N LYS A 49 8.95 2.16 -3.69
CA LYS A 49 7.65 2.31 -4.36
C LYS A 49 7.69 3.39 -5.44
N THR A 50 8.22 4.57 -5.12
CA THR A 50 8.23 5.71 -6.05
C THR A 50 9.20 5.52 -7.23
N HIS A 51 10.36 4.93 -7.00
CA HIS A 51 11.47 4.98 -7.96
C HIS A 51 11.97 3.62 -8.43
N ALA A 52 11.67 2.53 -7.72
CA ALA A 52 12.26 1.23 -8.02
C ALA A 52 11.28 0.24 -8.68
N GLY A 53 10.09 0.67 -9.12
CA GLY A 53 9.15 -0.18 -9.86
C GLY A 53 8.32 -1.14 -9.00
N TYR A 54 8.28 -0.93 -7.68
CA TYR A 54 7.33 -1.63 -6.82
C TYR A 54 5.92 -1.07 -7.04
N THR A 55 4.92 -1.95 -6.98
CA THR A 55 3.51 -1.54 -7.01
C THR A 55 2.78 -2.10 -5.79
N VAL A 56 1.82 -1.35 -5.27
CA VAL A 56 1.02 -1.71 -4.10
C VAL A 56 -0.44 -1.36 -4.32
N HIS A 57 -1.33 -2.20 -3.80
CA HIS A 57 -2.74 -1.86 -3.62
C HIS A 57 -3.16 -2.16 -2.19
N GLN A 58 -3.88 -1.22 -1.57
CA GLN A 58 -4.51 -1.41 -0.28
C GLN A 58 -5.83 -2.17 -0.47
N LEU A 59 -6.01 -3.27 0.27
CA LEU A 59 -7.22 -4.09 0.25
C LEU A 59 -8.16 -3.78 1.43
N GLY A 60 -7.70 -2.96 2.37
CA GLY A 60 -8.37 -2.60 3.62
C GLY A 60 -7.39 -1.92 4.59
N PRO A 61 -7.82 -1.57 5.82
CA PRO A 61 -6.98 -0.88 6.81
C PRO A 61 -5.70 -1.62 7.17
N ASP A 62 -5.71 -2.95 7.06
CA ASP A 62 -4.68 -3.84 7.59
C ASP A 62 -4.11 -4.82 6.54
N ARG A 63 -4.49 -4.67 5.26
CA ARG A 63 -4.09 -5.59 4.18
C ARG A 63 -3.64 -4.87 2.92
N TRP A 64 -2.52 -5.33 2.35
CA TRP A 64 -1.97 -4.82 1.10
C TRP A 64 -1.49 -5.95 0.20
N ILE A 65 -1.62 -5.77 -1.11
CA ILE A 65 -0.92 -6.60 -2.09
C ILE A 65 0.21 -5.82 -2.74
N TRP A 66 1.33 -6.49 -2.94
CA TRP A 66 2.52 -5.92 -3.56
C TRP A 66 2.95 -6.74 -4.76
N ARG A 67 3.44 -6.06 -5.78
CA ARG A 67 4.24 -6.66 -6.85
C ARG A 67 5.62 -6.03 -6.87
N THR A 68 6.65 -6.86 -6.84
CA THR A 68 8.04 -6.45 -6.94
C THR A 68 8.43 -6.17 -8.40
N PRO A 69 9.55 -5.47 -8.65
CA PRO A 69 10.03 -5.19 -10.01
C PRO A 69 10.33 -6.46 -10.81
N HIS A 70 10.68 -7.55 -10.12
CA HIS A 70 10.97 -8.85 -10.69
C HIS A 70 9.75 -9.78 -10.77
N GLY A 71 8.54 -9.27 -10.53
CA GLY A 71 7.30 -10.04 -10.73
C GLY A 71 6.90 -10.98 -9.59
N LEU A 72 7.51 -10.86 -8.41
CA LEU A 72 7.04 -11.56 -7.21
C LEU A 72 5.80 -10.85 -6.66
N HIS A 73 4.82 -11.60 -6.18
CA HIS A 73 3.60 -11.07 -5.60
C HIS A 73 3.49 -11.44 -4.12
N ARG A 74 3.06 -10.50 -3.28
CA ARG A 74 2.96 -10.67 -1.83
C ARG A 74 1.63 -10.14 -1.30
N LEU A 75 1.05 -10.88 -0.37
CA LEU A 75 -0.01 -10.38 0.52
C LEU A 75 0.65 -10.00 1.85
N VAL A 76 0.41 -8.77 2.29
CA VAL A 76 0.91 -8.23 3.55
C VAL A 76 -0.28 -7.96 4.44
N THR A 77 -0.28 -8.56 5.63
CA THR A 77 -1.29 -8.38 6.68
C THR A 77 -0.59 -8.05 8.00
N THR A 78 -1.37 -7.75 9.04
CA THR A 78 -0.87 -7.66 10.42
C THR A 78 -0.25 -8.96 10.93
N SER A 79 -0.72 -10.12 10.43
CA SER A 79 -0.17 -11.44 10.77
C SER A 79 1.11 -11.80 10.02
N GLY A 80 1.53 -10.99 9.04
CA GLY A 80 2.78 -11.19 8.31
C GLY A 80 2.63 -11.07 6.79
N THR A 81 3.68 -11.52 6.10
CA THR A 81 3.79 -11.46 4.63
C THR A 81 3.79 -12.87 4.04
N THR A 82 2.89 -13.14 3.11
CA THR A 82 2.82 -14.42 2.38
C THR A 82 3.05 -14.20 0.88
N SER A 83 3.59 -15.23 0.22
CA SER A 83 3.64 -15.27 -1.24
C SER A 83 2.26 -15.60 -1.79
N ILE A 84 1.86 -14.89 -2.84
CA ILE A 84 0.66 -15.19 -3.61
C ILE A 84 1.04 -15.37 -5.08
N THR A 85 0.21 -16.08 -5.81
CA THR A 85 0.32 -16.23 -7.26
C THR A 85 -0.05 -14.93 -7.97
N ARG A 86 0.34 -14.84 -9.26
CA ARG A 86 -0.09 -13.75 -10.13
C ARG A 86 -1.62 -13.72 -10.28
N GLY A 87 -2.28 -14.87 -10.34
CA GLY A 87 -3.74 -14.98 -10.46
C GLY A 87 -4.44 -14.40 -9.23
N GLU A 88 -4.02 -14.80 -8.04
CA GLU A 88 -4.55 -14.28 -6.77
C GLU A 88 -4.32 -12.77 -6.63
N PHE A 89 -3.15 -12.27 -7.05
CA PHE A 89 -2.87 -10.83 -7.06
C PHE A 89 -3.90 -10.06 -7.90
N HIS A 90 -4.19 -10.51 -9.12
CA HIS A 90 -5.15 -9.83 -10.00
C HIS A 90 -6.58 -9.95 -9.46
N ALA A 91 -6.96 -11.10 -8.91
CA ALA A 91 -8.28 -11.29 -8.30
C ALA A 91 -8.51 -10.34 -7.11
N LEU A 92 -7.54 -10.27 -6.18
CA LEU A 92 -7.60 -9.39 -5.02
C LEU A 92 -7.60 -7.90 -5.41
N ARG A 93 -6.79 -7.54 -6.41
CA ARG A 93 -6.77 -6.17 -6.95
C ARG A 93 -8.14 -5.75 -7.48
N THR A 94 -8.79 -6.61 -8.26
CA THR A 94 -10.11 -6.34 -8.82
C THR A 94 -11.16 -6.16 -7.72
N LEU A 95 -11.14 -7.01 -6.70
CA LEU A 95 -12.05 -6.91 -5.56
C LEU A 95 -11.86 -5.61 -4.77
N ALA A 96 -10.62 -5.19 -4.53
CA ALA A 96 -10.34 -3.94 -3.82
C ALA A 96 -10.82 -2.70 -4.58
N VAL A 97 -10.73 -2.70 -5.91
CA VAL A 97 -11.27 -1.61 -6.74
C VAL A 97 -12.79 -1.48 -6.56
N HIS A 98 -13.51 -2.60 -6.46
CA HIS A 98 -14.97 -2.57 -6.27
C HIS A 98 -15.32 -2.01 -4.89
N LEU A 99 -14.64 -2.49 -3.84
CA LEU A 99 -14.86 -1.98 -2.48
C LEU A 99 -14.56 -0.48 -2.36
N ALA A 100 -13.46 0.01 -2.95
CA ALA A 100 -13.11 1.43 -2.89
C ALA A 100 -14.13 2.33 -3.62
N GLY A 101 -14.75 1.83 -4.70
CA GLY A 101 -15.83 2.53 -5.40
C GLY A 101 -17.07 2.70 -4.54
N ASP A 102 -17.40 1.69 -3.73
CA ASP A 102 -18.55 1.72 -2.82
C ASP A 102 -18.36 2.70 -1.66
N TYR A 103 -17.11 2.90 -1.20
CA TYR A 103 -16.80 3.87 -0.14
C TYR A 103 -16.66 5.32 -0.62
N ALA A 104 -16.41 5.56 -1.91
CA ALA A 104 -16.27 6.91 -2.48
C ALA A 104 -17.61 7.52 -2.95
N ALA A 105 -18.70 6.73 -2.93
CA ALA A 105 -20.03 7.12 -3.39
C ALA A 105 -20.99 7.55 -2.25
N ALA A 106 -20.51 7.66 -1.02
CA ALA A 106 -21.25 8.12 0.17
C ALA A 106 -20.73 9.47 0.67
#